data_AF-B4S557-F1
#
_entry.id   AF-B4S557-F1
#
_cell.length_a   1.000
_cell.length_b   1.000
_cell.length_c   1.000
_cell.angle_alpha   90.00
_cell.angle_beta   90.00
_cell.angle_gamma   90.00
#
_symmetry.space_group_name_H-M   'P 1'
#
loop_
_entity.id
_entity.type
_entity.pdbx_description
1 polymer ?
#
loop_
_entity_poly.entity_id
_entity_poly.type
_entity_poly.pdbx_seq_one_letter_code
_entity_poly.pdbx_strand_id
1 'polypeptide(L)'
;MTAWKVFHVIFRLNAPIHIGCGKSGNLQRTYPFVTGRVFWGALTARITRNNPEALQQHGHRAYRLIGEQIHREITYTYFYPAVKSSLDFEVRWPWEDGFAARHIRTYASTALTYPEQQAEEASLHEIEYLSPVTCDTVEQVYLRGYVFVKESSTLEWQKALGQLQFGGERCYGWGDVETILNDEQTATPELFDGHAKFMDDDLPVIRLSDSSANHLLAHTEANCCQAHGQTEPLVGREWRSDNDVNRYAGQHIAFNAFCFRPGSTVASLPCQFQIGKYGIWKTKSPH
;
A
#
# COMPACT_ATOMS: atom_id res chain seq x y z
N MET A 1 18.73 -21.18 -5.11
CA MET A 1 17.33 -20.79 -4.86
C MET A 1 17.32 -20.12 -3.49
N THR A 2 16.97 -18.84 -3.44
CA THR A 2 16.73 -18.15 -2.16
C THR A 2 15.29 -18.39 -1.76
N ALA A 3 15.06 -19.06 -0.62
CA ALA A 3 13.72 -19.27 -0.11
C ALA A 3 13.13 -17.97 0.47
N TRP A 4 11.84 -17.79 0.27
CA TRP A 4 11.06 -16.68 0.84
C TRP A 4 10.18 -17.17 1.98
N LYS A 5 10.22 -16.44 3.10
CA LYS A 5 9.31 -16.60 4.23
C LYS A 5 8.10 -15.70 4.04
N VAL A 6 6.92 -16.22 4.34
CA VAL A 6 5.65 -15.48 4.25
C VAL A 6 5.22 -15.06 5.64
N PHE A 7 4.84 -13.79 5.81
CA PHE A 7 4.31 -13.27 7.06
C PHE A 7 2.92 -12.71 6.82
N HIS A 8 1.95 -13.18 7.60
CA HIS A 8 0.63 -12.57 7.66
C HIS A 8 0.74 -11.32 8.53
N VAL A 9 0.25 -10.17 8.07
CA VAL A 9 0.40 -8.90 8.79
C VAL A 9 -0.96 -8.19 8.90
N ILE A 10 -1.34 -7.87 10.14
CA ILE A 10 -2.55 -7.11 10.46
C ILE A 10 -2.17 -5.82 11.19
N PHE A 11 -2.62 -4.69 10.65
CA PHE A 11 -2.59 -3.43 11.36
C PHE A 11 -3.99 -3.04 11.82
N ARG A 12 -4.13 -2.53 13.04
CA ARG A 12 -5.30 -1.77 13.47
C ARG A 12 -5.17 -0.33 12.98
N LEU A 13 -6.25 0.20 12.41
CA LEU A 13 -6.29 1.58 11.95
C LEU A 13 -6.71 2.51 13.10
N ASN A 14 -5.76 3.26 13.67
CA ASN A 14 -6.02 4.14 14.82
C ASN A 14 -6.51 5.52 14.43
N ALA A 15 -6.13 5.99 13.24
CA ALA A 15 -6.48 7.30 12.72
C ALA A 15 -6.88 7.25 11.24
N PRO A 16 -7.60 8.26 10.71
CA PRO A 16 -7.91 8.37 9.28
C PRO A 16 -6.67 8.20 8.39
N ILE A 17 -6.81 7.49 7.27
CA ILE A 17 -5.74 7.39 6.24
C ILE A 17 -6.18 8.09 4.96
N HIS A 18 -5.37 9.03 4.47
CA HIS A 18 -5.47 9.54 3.10
C HIS A 18 -4.30 9.05 2.25
N ILE A 19 -4.60 8.37 1.15
CA ILE A 19 -3.61 7.96 0.15
C ILE A 19 -4.08 8.50 -1.21
N GLY A 20 -3.57 9.67 -1.59
CA GLY A 20 -4.01 10.36 -2.81
C GLY A 20 -4.00 9.48 -4.07
N CYS A 21 -5.14 9.39 -4.76
CA CYS A 21 -5.33 8.66 -6.02
C CYS A 21 -5.84 9.54 -7.18
N GLY A 22 -5.85 10.85 -6.98
CA GLY A 22 -6.31 11.83 -7.96
C GLY A 22 -7.15 12.94 -7.32
N LYS A 23 -7.61 13.87 -8.16
CA LYS A 23 -8.53 14.95 -7.75
C LYS A 23 -9.73 14.99 -8.69
N SER A 24 -10.91 15.31 -8.15
CA SER A 24 -12.13 15.54 -8.90
C SER A 24 -12.74 16.88 -8.44
N GLY A 25 -12.57 17.93 -9.25
CA GLY A 25 -12.84 19.29 -8.78
C GLY A 25 -12.01 19.61 -7.53
N ASN A 26 -12.67 20.03 -6.45
CA ASN A 26 -12.05 20.35 -5.18
C ASN A 26 -11.86 19.15 -4.24
N LEU A 27 -12.32 17.96 -4.64
CA LEU A 27 -12.20 16.74 -3.87
C LEU A 27 -10.87 16.02 -4.18
N GLN A 28 -10.05 15.83 -3.16
CA GLN A 28 -8.86 14.98 -3.20
C GLN A 28 -9.28 13.55 -2.85
N ARG A 29 -9.14 12.65 -3.82
CA ARG A 29 -9.58 11.26 -3.67
C ARG A 29 -8.53 10.40 -3.00
N THR A 30 -8.98 9.34 -2.31
CA THR A 30 -8.09 8.38 -1.65
C THR A 30 -8.17 7.00 -2.30
N TYR A 31 -7.05 6.27 -2.32
CA TYR A 31 -7.11 4.82 -2.46
C TYR A 31 -7.77 4.22 -1.21
N PRO A 32 -8.68 3.24 -1.39
CA PRO A 32 -9.34 2.53 -0.29
C PRO A 32 -8.48 1.40 0.31
N PHE A 33 -7.17 1.40 0.08
CA PHE A 33 -6.21 0.39 0.54
C PHE A 33 -4.80 0.99 0.58
N VAL A 34 -3.90 0.38 1.34
CA VAL A 34 -2.49 0.80 1.37
C VAL A 34 -1.75 0.21 0.17
N THR A 35 -1.35 1.09 -0.75
CA THR A 35 -0.53 0.70 -1.90
C THR A 35 0.87 0.31 -1.47
N GLY A 36 1.53 -0.52 -2.28
CA GLY A 36 2.88 -0.97 -2.00
C GLY A 36 3.92 0.15 -1.97
N ARG A 37 3.72 1.26 -2.70
CA ARG A 37 4.60 2.44 -2.59
C ARG A 37 4.46 3.14 -1.23
N VAL A 38 3.24 3.24 -0.70
CA VAL A 38 3.01 3.82 0.63
C VAL A 38 3.65 2.94 1.70
N PHE A 39 3.43 1.63 1.63
CA PHE A 39 4.04 0.68 2.56
C PHE A 39 5.57 0.73 2.49
N TRP A 40 6.15 0.67 1.29
CA TRP A 40 7.59 0.81 1.07
C TRP A 40 8.14 2.10 1.67
N GLY A 41 7.51 3.25 1.39
CA GLY A 41 7.98 4.53 1.89
C GLY A 41 7.95 4.61 3.42
N ALA A 42 6.89 4.09 4.05
CA ALA A 42 6.78 4.01 5.50
C ALA A 42 7.84 3.09 6.11
N LEU A 43 8.03 1.89 5.53
CA LEU A 43 9.00 0.90 5.98
C LEU A 43 10.44 1.40 5.82
N THR A 44 10.79 1.94 4.64
CA THR A 44 12.09 2.56 4.38
C THR A 44 12.37 3.66 5.40
N ALA A 45 11.43 4.57 5.61
CA ALA A 45 11.62 5.68 6.54
C ALA A 45 11.81 5.20 7.97
N ARG A 46 11.05 4.19 8.41
CA ARG A 46 11.14 3.67 9.77
C ARG A 46 12.42 2.88 10.00
N ILE A 47 12.79 1.97 9.09
CA ILE A 47 14.07 1.23 9.18
C ILE A 47 15.26 2.20 9.20
N THR A 48 15.24 3.22 8.35
CA THR A 48 16.32 4.23 8.31
C THR A 48 16.43 4.99 9.63
N ARG A 49 15.31 5.43 10.21
CA ARG A 49 15.29 6.16 11.49
C ARG A 49 15.71 5.28 12.67
N ASN A 50 15.43 3.99 12.59
CA ASN A 50 15.84 3.00 13.59
C ASN A 50 17.31 2.60 13.44
N ASN A 51 18.02 3.10 12.42
CA ASN A 51 19.43 2.80 12.16
C ASN A 51 20.30 4.09 12.19
N PRO A 52 20.71 4.54 13.39
CA PRO A 52 21.56 5.73 13.55
C PRO A 52 22.90 5.63 12.81
N GLU A 53 23.48 4.44 12.73
CA GLU A 53 24.76 4.19 12.06
C GLU A 53 24.66 4.47 10.55
N ALA A 54 23.63 3.94 9.89
CA ALA A 54 23.39 4.20 8.47
C ALA A 54 23.18 5.70 8.20
N LEU A 55 22.48 6.41 9.08
CA LEU A 55 22.31 7.86 8.99
C LEU A 55 23.62 8.61 9.19
N GLN A 56 24.47 8.21 10.14
CA GLN A 56 25.77 8.82 10.36
C GLN A 56 26.72 8.59 9.18
N GLN A 57 26.73 7.37 8.62
CA GLN A 57 27.63 6.98 7.53
C GLN A 57 27.20 7.54 6.17
N HIS A 58 25.89 7.58 5.88
CA HIS A 58 25.37 7.88 4.54
C HIS A 58 24.46 9.11 4.48
N GLY A 59 24.13 9.72 5.62
CA GLY A 59 23.24 10.87 5.70
C GLY A 59 21.89 10.57 5.02
N HIS A 60 21.43 11.50 4.19
CA HIS A 60 20.18 11.35 3.44
C HIS A 60 20.20 10.18 2.43
N ARG A 61 21.38 9.72 1.98
CA ARG A 61 21.50 8.59 1.04
C ARG A 61 21.08 7.26 1.68
N ALA A 62 21.08 7.17 3.01
CA ALA A 62 20.62 6.00 3.75
C ALA A 62 19.20 5.57 3.34
N TYR A 63 18.28 6.53 3.16
CA TYR A 63 16.91 6.26 2.73
C TYR A 63 16.85 5.55 1.37
N ARG A 64 17.70 5.96 0.41
CA ARG A 64 17.76 5.31 -0.90
C ARG A 64 18.36 3.91 -0.83
N LEU A 65 19.47 3.76 -0.09
CA LEU A 65 20.14 2.47 0.08
C LEU A 65 19.22 1.44 0.72
N ILE A 66 18.55 1.82 1.80
CA ILE A 66 17.57 0.97 2.50
C ILE A 66 16.35 0.71 1.61
N GLY A 67 15.84 1.72 0.90
CA GLY A 67 14.72 1.55 -0.03
C GLY A 67 15.01 0.55 -1.15
N GLU A 68 16.21 0.59 -1.73
CA GLU A 68 16.66 -0.40 -2.72
C GLU A 68 16.94 -1.76 -2.10
N GLN A 69 17.42 -1.82 -0.85
CA GLN A 69 17.59 -3.09 -0.14
C GLN A 69 16.25 -3.78 0.10
N ILE A 70 15.23 -3.03 0.53
CA ILE A 70 13.86 -3.54 0.68
C ILE A 70 13.38 -4.14 -0.64
N HIS A 71 13.56 -3.45 -1.78
CA HIS A 71 13.16 -4.01 -3.09
C HIS A 71 13.84 -5.33 -3.46
N ARG A 72 15.03 -5.63 -2.93
CA ARG A 72 15.76 -6.88 -3.22
C ARG A 72 15.42 -8.02 -2.26
N GLU A 73 15.07 -7.70 -1.03
CA GLU A 73 14.99 -8.64 0.10
C GLU A 73 13.58 -8.83 0.65
N ILE A 74 12.66 -7.90 0.36
CA ILE A 74 11.29 -7.88 0.86
C ILE A 74 10.34 -7.57 -0.29
N THR A 75 9.29 -8.37 -0.45
CA THR A 75 8.12 -8.00 -1.24
C THR A 75 6.86 -8.10 -0.40
N TYR A 76 5.73 -7.62 -0.90
CA TYR A 76 4.50 -7.53 -0.12
C TYR A 76 3.28 -7.42 -1.04
N THR A 77 2.13 -7.77 -0.49
CA THR A 77 0.83 -7.43 -1.08
C THR A 77 0.48 -5.98 -0.76
N TYR A 78 -0.66 -5.53 -1.29
CA TYR A 78 -1.32 -4.35 -0.70
C TYR A 78 -1.99 -4.73 0.61
N PHE A 79 -2.30 -3.72 1.42
CA PHE A 79 -3.05 -3.93 2.66
C PHE A 79 -4.47 -3.43 2.48
N TYR A 80 -5.43 -4.34 2.60
CA TYR A 80 -6.84 -4.09 2.37
C TYR A 80 -7.58 -3.90 3.69
N PRO A 81 -8.63 -3.05 3.72
CA PRO A 81 -9.49 -2.92 4.89
C PRO A 81 -10.08 -4.26 5.28
N ALA A 82 -10.11 -4.53 6.58
CA ALA A 82 -10.68 -5.74 7.14
C ALA A 82 -11.46 -5.41 8.40
N VAL A 83 -12.45 -6.24 8.72
CA VAL A 83 -13.19 -6.18 9.99
C VAL A 83 -12.98 -7.48 10.76
N LYS A 84 -12.96 -7.38 12.08
CA LYS A 84 -12.77 -8.55 12.93
C LYS A 84 -14.04 -9.42 12.91
N SER A 85 -13.90 -10.66 12.45
CA SER A 85 -14.92 -11.70 12.54
C SER A 85 -14.69 -12.59 13.77
N SER A 86 -15.53 -13.60 13.99
CA SER A 86 -15.36 -14.57 15.08
C SER A 86 -14.12 -15.45 14.93
N LEU A 87 -13.64 -15.65 13.69
CA LEU A 87 -12.56 -16.59 13.38
C LEU A 87 -11.25 -15.90 12.98
N ASP A 88 -11.30 -14.78 12.27
CA ASP A 88 -10.13 -14.00 11.81
C ASP A 88 -10.53 -12.56 11.40
N PHE A 89 -9.67 -11.84 10.67
CA PHE A 89 -9.92 -10.55 10.04
C PHE A 89 -10.39 -10.71 8.59
N GLU A 90 -11.70 -10.52 8.36
CA GLU A 90 -12.34 -10.64 7.05
C GLU A 90 -12.06 -9.39 6.21
N VAL A 91 -11.47 -9.56 5.02
CA VAL A 91 -11.20 -8.46 4.09
C VAL A 91 -12.50 -7.91 3.51
N ARG A 92 -12.61 -6.58 3.44
CA ARG A 92 -13.66 -5.85 2.72
C ARG A 92 -13.06 -5.31 1.43
N TRP A 93 -13.52 -5.83 0.30
CA TRP A 93 -12.91 -5.50 -0.97
C TRP A 93 -13.44 -4.16 -1.52
N PRO A 94 -12.58 -3.27 -2.01
CA PRO A 94 -12.99 -1.97 -2.54
C PRO A 94 -13.99 -1.99 -3.70
N TRP A 95 -14.06 -3.13 -4.40
CA TRP A 95 -14.95 -3.35 -5.55
C TRP A 95 -16.28 -4.00 -5.15
N GLU A 96 -16.51 -4.27 -3.87
CA GLU A 96 -17.81 -4.75 -3.37
C GLU A 96 -18.82 -3.60 -3.28
N ASP A 97 -20.08 -3.96 -3.50
CA ASP A 97 -21.20 -3.02 -3.36
C ASP A 97 -21.28 -2.46 -1.93
N GLY A 98 -21.49 -1.15 -1.82
CA GLY A 98 -21.60 -0.48 -0.53
C GLY A 98 -20.27 -0.25 0.20
N PHE A 99 -19.13 -0.74 -0.31
CA PHE A 99 -17.82 -0.56 0.32
C PHE A 99 -17.54 0.92 0.62
N ALA A 100 -17.70 1.79 -0.38
CA ALA A 100 -17.38 3.20 -0.26
C ALA A 100 -18.25 3.91 0.80
N ALA A 101 -19.56 3.62 0.81
CA ALA A 101 -20.48 4.18 1.81
C ALA A 101 -20.09 3.77 3.24
N ARG A 102 -19.56 2.56 3.40
CA ARG A 102 -19.18 1.98 4.70
C ARG A 102 -17.80 2.42 5.19
N HIS A 103 -16.83 2.63 4.31
CA HIS A 103 -15.42 2.82 4.71
C HIS A 103 -14.84 4.19 4.36
N ILE A 104 -15.40 4.91 3.39
CA ILE A 104 -14.86 6.18 2.91
C ILE A 104 -15.67 7.35 3.48
N ARG A 105 -14.95 8.38 3.91
CA ARG A 105 -15.50 9.66 4.41
C ARG A 105 -14.76 10.81 3.76
N THR A 106 -15.39 11.99 3.79
CA THR A 106 -14.76 13.24 3.37
C THR A 106 -14.57 14.16 4.56
N TYR A 107 -13.46 14.89 4.57
CA TYR A 107 -13.18 15.99 5.48
C TYR A 107 -13.03 17.28 4.67
N ALA A 108 -13.84 18.29 4.99
CA ALA A 108 -13.75 19.60 4.35
C ALA A 108 -12.83 20.51 5.18
N SER A 109 -11.87 21.16 4.52
CA SER A 109 -10.96 22.13 5.12
C SER A 109 -10.92 23.41 4.27
N THR A 110 -10.85 24.57 4.92
CA THR A 110 -10.66 25.88 4.28
C THR A 110 -9.37 26.51 4.77
N ALA A 111 -8.63 27.16 3.87
CA ALA A 111 -7.49 27.99 4.28
C ALA A 111 -8.02 29.30 4.87
N LEU A 112 -7.49 29.69 6.04
CA LEU A 112 -7.82 30.97 6.68
C LEU A 112 -6.83 32.04 6.22
N THR A 113 -7.31 33.17 5.71
CA THR A 113 -6.48 34.35 5.42
C THR A 113 -6.34 35.19 6.69
N TYR A 114 -5.11 35.37 7.18
CA TYR A 114 -4.80 36.32 8.26
C TYR A 114 -4.40 37.67 7.64
N PRO A 115 -4.83 38.83 8.20
CA PRO A 115 -5.43 39.03 9.53
C PRO A 115 -6.97 39.00 9.56
N GLU A 116 -7.61 38.78 8.42
CA GLU A 116 -9.04 39.03 8.22
C GLU A 116 -9.96 37.92 8.76
N GLN A 117 -9.42 36.76 9.16
CA GLN A 117 -10.19 35.58 9.59
C GLN A 117 -11.29 35.19 8.60
N GLN A 118 -11.10 35.53 7.32
CA GLN A 118 -11.99 35.13 6.23
C GLN A 118 -11.46 33.85 5.60
N ALA A 119 -12.37 32.98 5.18
CA ALA A 119 -12.01 31.88 4.30
C ALA A 119 -11.56 32.49 2.97
N GLU A 120 -10.38 32.11 2.49
CA GLU A 120 -9.91 32.54 1.17
C GLU A 120 -10.90 32.05 0.12
N GLU A 121 -11.42 32.94 -0.74
CA GLU A 121 -12.33 32.57 -1.82
C GLU A 121 -11.70 31.44 -2.65
N ALA A 122 -12.47 30.39 -2.92
CA ALA A 122 -12.05 29.17 -3.63
C ALA A 122 -11.06 28.22 -2.91
N SER A 123 -10.82 28.35 -1.60
CA SER A 123 -9.93 27.46 -0.83
C SER A 123 -10.58 26.22 -0.18
N LEU A 124 -11.88 25.97 -0.41
CA LEU A 124 -12.53 24.76 0.12
C LEU A 124 -11.94 23.53 -0.56
N HIS A 125 -11.19 22.75 0.20
CA HIS A 125 -10.68 21.46 -0.23
C HIS A 125 -11.33 20.36 0.59
N GLU A 126 -11.93 19.40 -0.11
CA GLU A 126 -12.42 18.17 0.51
C GLU A 126 -11.36 17.08 0.32
N ILE A 127 -11.11 16.30 1.36
CA ILE A 127 -10.15 15.19 1.34
C ILE A 127 -10.89 13.92 1.72
N GLU A 128 -10.91 12.94 0.82
CA GLU A 128 -11.40 11.60 1.14
C GLU A 128 -10.39 10.87 2.03
N TYR A 129 -10.88 10.07 2.96
CA TYR A 129 -10.05 9.20 3.78
C TYR A 129 -10.72 7.85 4.03
N LEU A 130 -9.88 6.84 4.24
CA LEU A 130 -10.29 5.56 4.80
C LEU A 130 -10.51 5.75 6.31
N SER A 131 -11.74 5.50 6.76
CA SER A 131 -12.15 5.69 8.14
C SER A 131 -11.58 4.59 9.06
N PRO A 132 -11.15 4.92 10.30
CA PRO A 132 -10.69 3.94 11.29
C PRO A 132 -11.82 3.04 11.81
N VAL A 133 -13.08 3.43 11.61
CA VAL A 133 -14.26 2.64 11.93
C VAL A 133 -15.24 2.62 10.76
N THR A 134 -16.04 1.57 10.62
CA THR A 134 -17.13 1.52 9.64
C THR A 134 -18.16 2.59 9.96
N CYS A 135 -18.76 3.16 8.91
CA CYS A 135 -19.63 4.34 9.04
C CYS A 135 -21.07 4.01 9.41
N ASP A 136 -21.47 2.75 9.21
CA ASP A 136 -22.80 2.22 9.48
C ASP A 136 -22.89 1.63 10.89
N THR A 137 -21.91 0.80 11.28
CA THR A 137 -21.94 -0.01 12.51
C THR A 137 -20.87 0.37 13.53
N VAL A 138 -19.95 1.28 13.19
CA VAL A 138 -18.86 1.74 14.06
C VAL A 138 -17.92 0.60 14.48
N GLU A 139 -17.73 -0.38 13.59
CA GLU A 139 -16.77 -1.48 13.79
C GLU A 139 -15.35 -1.02 13.49
N GLN A 140 -14.38 -1.45 14.29
CA GLN A 140 -12.96 -1.16 14.07
C GLN A 140 -12.50 -1.68 12.71
N VAL A 141 -11.89 -0.81 11.91
CA VAL A 141 -11.23 -1.16 10.66
C VAL A 141 -9.78 -1.56 10.93
N TYR A 142 -9.37 -2.65 10.29
CA TYR A 142 -8.01 -3.17 10.25
C TYR A 142 -7.48 -3.12 8.82
N LEU A 143 -6.19 -3.35 8.64
CA LEU A 143 -5.53 -3.47 7.35
C LEU A 143 -4.83 -4.82 7.30
N ARG A 144 -5.27 -5.70 6.41
CA ARG A 144 -4.74 -7.05 6.23
C ARG A 144 -3.89 -7.15 4.97
N GLY A 145 -2.71 -7.72 5.09
CA GLY A 145 -1.81 -7.98 3.97
C GLY A 145 -0.72 -8.98 4.33
N TYR A 146 0.19 -9.21 3.40
CA TYR A 146 1.27 -10.18 3.53
C TYR A 146 2.60 -9.58 3.16
N VAL A 147 3.63 -9.94 3.91
CA VAL A 147 5.02 -9.55 3.65
C VAL A 147 5.82 -10.82 3.39
N PHE A 148 6.56 -10.84 2.29
CA PHE A 148 7.44 -11.95 1.93
C PHE A 148 8.88 -11.47 2.08
N VAL A 149 9.69 -12.25 2.80
CA VAL A 149 11.07 -11.85 3.16
C VAL A 149 12.02 -12.96 2.79
N LYS A 150 13.10 -12.64 2.08
CA LYS A 150 14.16 -13.62 1.82
C LYS A 150 14.75 -14.10 3.15
N GLU A 151 15.00 -15.38 3.28
CA GLU A 151 15.65 -15.95 4.49
C GLU A 151 16.99 -15.30 4.81
N SER A 152 17.71 -14.82 3.79
CA SER A 152 18.99 -14.13 3.94
C SER A 152 18.88 -12.66 4.34
N SER A 153 17.67 -12.11 4.49
CA SER A 153 17.45 -10.70 4.81
C SER A 153 17.91 -10.39 6.23
N THR A 154 18.66 -9.30 6.39
CA THR A 154 19.14 -8.79 7.68
C THR A 154 18.40 -7.54 8.14
N LEU A 155 17.39 -7.10 7.38
CA LEU A 155 16.61 -5.92 7.69
C LEU A 155 15.79 -6.14 8.97
N GLU A 156 15.85 -5.20 9.92
CA GLU A 156 14.98 -5.17 11.11
C GLU A 156 13.53 -4.75 10.79
N TRP A 157 12.91 -5.39 9.79
CA TRP A 157 11.60 -4.98 9.25
C TRP A 157 10.46 -5.19 10.25
N GLN A 158 10.49 -6.27 11.05
CA GLN A 158 9.45 -6.54 12.07
C GLN A 158 9.42 -5.46 13.15
N LYS A 159 10.60 -5.03 13.63
CA LYS A 159 10.73 -3.92 14.58
C LYS A 159 10.21 -2.61 13.99
N ALA A 160 10.39 -2.40 12.68
CA ALA A 160 9.86 -1.24 11.99
C ALA A 160 8.33 -1.26 11.88
N LEU A 161 7.68 -2.44 11.80
CA LEU A 161 6.22 -2.54 11.72
C LEU A 161 5.51 -1.87 12.90
N GLY A 162 6.06 -1.99 14.12
CA GLY A 162 5.45 -1.45 15.34
C GLY A 162 5.35 0.08 15.43
N GLN A 163 5.87 0.82 14.44
CA GLN A 163 5.86 2.28 14.44
C GLN A 163 5.59 2.86 13.04
N LEU A 164 4.86 2.13 12.19
CA LEU A 164 4.51 2.63 10.86
C LEU A 164 3.43 3.71 10.94
N GLN A 165 3.46 4.61 9.95
CA GLN A 165 2.43 5.62 9.73
C GLN A 165 2.26 5.78 8.21
N PHE A 166 1.02 5.67 7.71
CA PHE A 166 0.74 5.60 6.28
C PHE A 166 0.13 6.89 5.73
N GLY A 167 0.32 7.13 4.43
CA GLY A 167 -0.39 8.18 3.70
C GLY A 167 0.07 9.63 3.95
N GLY A 168 -0.80 10.56 3.57
CA GLY A 168 -0.67 12.01 3.76
C GLY A 168 -1.18 12.49 5.12
N GLU A 169 -1.14 13.79 5.36
CA GLU A 169 -1.65 14.45 6.58
C GLU A 169 -1.04 13.93 7.91
N ARG A 170 0.11 13.26 7.84
CA ARG A 170 0.79 12.65 9.01
C ARG A 170 1.13 13.65 10.13
N CYS A 171 1.39 14.92 9.78
CA CYS A 171 1.62 15.99 10.76
C CYS A 171 0.36 16.36 11.55
N TYR A 172 -0.82 16.05 11.04
CA TYR A 172 -2.11 16.18 11.74
C TYR A 172 -2.54 14.87 12.43
N GLY A 173 -1.62 13.92 12.58
CA GLY A 173 -1.87 12.64 13.25
C GLY A 173 -2.56 11.58 12.38
N TRP A 174 -2.78 11.84 11.08
CA TRP A 174 -3.39 10.87 10.19
C TRP A 174 -2.44 9.71 9.91
N GLY A 175 -3.01 8.55 9.59
CA GLY A 175 -2.28 7.38 9.19
C GLY A 175 -1.62 6.58 10.29
N ASP A 176 -1.93 6.88 11.55
CA ASP A 176 -1.48 6.08 12.68
C ASP A 176 -2.06 4.67 12.65
N VAL A 177 -1.20 3.69 12.85
CA VAL A 177 -1.55 2.28 12.85
C VAL A 177 -0.81 1.53 13.96
N GLU A 178 -1.46 0.51 14.50
CA GLU A 178 -0.88 -0.41 15.47
C GLU A 178 -0.70 -1.79 14.83
N THR A 179 0.46 -2.41 14.95
CA THR A 179 0.65 -3.80 14.48
C THR A 179 0.02 -4.75 15.49
N ILE A 180 -0.96 -5.53 15.05
CA ILE A 180 -1.67 -6.51 15.88
C ILE A 180 -1.12 -7.92 15.68
N LEU A 181 -0.72 -8.24 14.44
CA LEU A 181 -0.21 -9.55 14.07
C LEU A 181 0.87 -9.39 12.99
N ASN A 182 1.96 -10.17 13.08
CA ASN A 182 3.00 -10.25 12.06
C ASN A 182 3.67 -11.64 12.01
N ASP A 183 2.88 -12.70 12.17
CA ASP A 183 3.36 -14.06 12.34
C ASP A 183 3.81 -14.70 11.02
N GLU A 184 4.82 -15.57 11.10
CA GLU A 184 5.28 -16.37 9.97
C GLU A 184 4.18 -17.39 9.60
N GLN A 185 3.69 -17.31 8.37
CA GLN A 185 2.70 -18.22 7.83
C GLN A 185 3.39 -19.48 7.29
N THR A 186 3.37 -20.53 8.09
CA THR A 186 4.01 -21.82 7.75
C THR A 186 3.02 -22.89 7.29
N ALA A 187 1.73 -22.74 7.61
CA ALA A 187 0.73 -23.80 7.44
C ALA A 187 0.12 -23.89 6.03
N THR A 188 0.11 -22.80 5.27
CA THR A 188 -0.56 -22.74 3.98
C THR A 188 0.08 -21.69 3.05
N PRO A 189 0.15 -21.93 1.73
CA PRO A 189 0.52 -20.90 0.77
C PRO A 189 -0.65 -19.96 0.42
N GLU A 190 -1.84 -20.17 0.99
CA GLU A 190 -3.03 -19.39 0.69
C GLU A 190 -3.00 -18.00 1.33
N LEU A 191 -3.40 -17.00 0.56
CA LEU A 191 -3.46 -15.61 0.95
C LEU A 191 -4.89 -15.12 0.80
N PHE A 192 -5.30 -14.21 1.67
CA PHE A 192 -6.63 -13.58 1.65
C PHE A 192 -7.73 -14.64 1.55
N ASP A 193 -7.78 -15.58 2.49
CA ASP A 193 -8.82 -16.62 2.58
C ASP A 193 -8.96 -17.45 1.29
N GLY A 194 -7.81 -17.73 0.66
CA GLY A 194 -7.72 -18.55 -0.54
C GLY A 194 -7.91 -17.80 -1.84
N HIS A 195 -8.14 -16.48 -1.86
CA HIS A 195 -8.25 -15.67 -3.08
C HIS A 195 -6.93 -15.63 -3.90
N ALA A 196 -5.80 -15.90 -3.25
CA ALA A 196 -4.51 -15.99 -3.92
C ALA A 196 -3.65 -17.12 -3.31
N LYS A 197 -2.71 -17.63 -4.09
CA LYS A 197 -1.70 -18.61 -3.64
C LYS A 197 -0.31 -18.08 -3.92
N PHE A 198 0.53 -18.07 -2.88
CA PHE A 198 1.95 -17.79 -2.98
C PHE A 198 2.68 -18.99 -3.59
N MET A 199 3.62 -18.70 -4.49
CA MET A 199 4.55 -19.67 -5.07
C MET A 199 5.97 -19.11 -4.95
N ASP A 200 6.84 -19.93 -4.36
CA ASP A 200 8.25 -19.59 -4.17
C ASP A 200 9.01 -19.67 -5.50
N ASP A 201 9.79 -18.62 -5.79
CA ASP A 201 10.55 -18.43 -7.03
C ASP A 201 11.60 -17.31 -6.81
N ASP A 202 12.43 -17.01 -7.81
CA ASP A 202 13.45 -15.95 -7.73
C ASP A 202 12.86 -14.59 -7.30
N LEU A 203 11.65 -14.27 -7.78
CA LEU A 203 10.77 -13.27 -7.20
C LEU A 203 9.40 -13.92 -6.89
N PRO A 204 8.78 -13.61 -5.75
CA PRO A 204 7.50 -14.17 -5.34
C PRO A 204 6.44 -14.12 -6.43
N VAL A 205 5.80 -15.26 -6.68
CA VAL A 205 4.72 -15.40 -7.65
C VAL A 205 3.40 -15.56 -6.92
N ILE A 206 2.38 -14.87 -7.40
CA ILE A 206 0.99 -14.99 -6.95
C ILE A 206 0.18 -15.66 -8.04
N ARG A 207 -0.48 -16.76 -7.71
CA ARG A 207 -1.52 -17.37 -8.53
C ARG A 207 -2.87 -16.93 -8.00
N LEU A 208 -3.68 -16.30 -8.86
CA LEU A 208 -5.10 -16.09 -8.55
C LEU A 208 -5.83 -17.44 -8.60
N SER A 209 -6.66 -17.68 -7.60
CA SER A 209 -7.52 -18.86 -7.50
C SER A 209 -8.93 -18.57 -8.04
N ASP A 210 -9.70 -19.62 -8.28
CA ASP A 210 -11.10 -19.49 -8.73
C ASP A 210 -11.98 -18.75 -7.71
N SER A 211 -11.61 -18.76 -6.42
CA SER A 211 -12.31 -18.01 -5.36
C SER A 211 -12.07 -16.50 -5.41
N SER A 212 -11.13 -16.00 -6.21
CA SER A 212 -10.89 -14.56 -6.39
C SER A 212 -11.99 -13.82 -7.16
N ALA A 213 -13.00 -14.54 -7.66
CA ALA A 213 -14.00 -14.03 -8.61
C ALA A 213 -13.34 -13.32 -9.81
N ASN A 214 -12.14 -13.77 -10.19
CA ASN A 214 -11.30 -13.21 -11.25
C ASN A 214 -10.75 -11.79 -10.97
N HIS A 215 -10.82 -11.25 -9.75
CA HIS A 215 -10.34 -9.91 -9.47
C HIS A 215 -8.81 -9.85 -9.25
N LEU A 216 -8.16 -8.87 -9.89
CA LEU A 216 -6.78 -8.50 -9.60
C LEU A 216 -6.68 -7.88 -8.20
N LEU A 217 -5.77 -8.39 -7.37
CA LEU A 217 -5.57 -7.92 -5.99
C LEU A 217 -4.40 -6.92 -5.84
N ALA A 218 -3.83 -6.47 -6.94
CA ALA A 218 -2.84 -5.41 -6.97
C ALA A 218 -2.87 -4.70 -8.32
N HIS A 219 -2.23 -3.54 -8.40
CA HIS A 219 -2.00 -2.91 -9.69
C HIS A 219 -1.21 -3.87 -10.58
N THR A 220 -1.73 -4.13 -11.78
CA THR A 220 -1.15 -5.10 -12.72
C THR A 220 -0.83 -4.40 -14.03
N GLU A 221 0.38 -4.56 -14.54
CA GLU A 221 0.82 -3.88 -15.77
C GLU A 221 -0.10 -4.23 -16.96
N ALA A 222 -0.67 -3.21 -17.59
CA ALA A 222 -1.75 -3.38 -18.56
C ALA A 222 -1.27 -3.96 -19.90
N ASN A 223 0.00 -3.78 -20.24
CA ASN A 223 0.63 -4.31 -21.45
C ASN A 223 0.84 -5.83 -21.41
N CYS A 224 0.78 -6.45 -20.23
CA CYS A 224 1.13 -7.86 -20.04
C CYS A 224 -0.08 -8.72 -19.67
N CYS A 225 -1.26 -8.15 -19.41
CA CYS A 225 -2.41 -8.87 -18.85
C CYS A 225 -3.68 -8.62 -19.67
N GLN A 226 -4.41 -9.70 -19.98
CA GLN A 226 -5.76 -9.60 -20.54
C GLN A 226 -6.76 -9.44 -19.38
N ALA A 227 -7.04 -8.19 -19.03
CA ALA A 227 -7.98 -7.84 -17.99
C ALA A 227 -8.96 -6.75 -18.46
N HIS A 228 -10.07 -6.63 -17.75
CA HIS A 228 -11.11 -5.63 -17.96
C HIS A 228 -11.34 -4.83 -16.68
N GLY A 229 -11.27 -3.50 -16.77
CA GLY A 229 -11.44 -2.61 -15.63
C GLY A 229 -10.77 -1.27 -15.84
N GLN A 230 -10.70 -0.48 -14.77
CA GLN A 230 -10.08 0.84 -14.83
C GLN A 230 -8.57 0.73 -14.92
N THR A 231 -7.97 1.48 -15.84
CA THR A 231 -6.51 1.63 -15.94
C THR A 231 -6.06 2.98 -15.42
N GLU A 232 -4.87 3.05 -14.84
CA GLU A 232 -4.26 4.31 -14.44
C GLU A 232 -2.73 4.28 -14.54
N PRO A 233 -2.08 5.45 -14.73
CA PRO A 233 -0.65 5.58 -14.53
C PRO A 233 -0.33 5.60 -13.03
N LEU A 234 0.53 4.69 -12.58
CA LEU A 234 1.12 4.76 -11.26
C LEU A 234 2.29 5.74 -11.27
N VAL A 235 2.08 6.88 -10.62
CA VAL A 235 3.08 7.93 -10.41
C VAL A 235 3.28 8.16 -8.92
N GLY A 236 4.47 8.61 -8.54
CA GLY A 236 4.75 8.97 -7.16
C GLY A 236 5.83 10.01 -7.08
N ARG A 237 5.83 10.73 -5.96
CA ARG A 237 6.77 11.81 -5.72
C ARG A 237 7.91 11.27 -4.86
N GLU A 238 9.13 11.41 -5.35
CA GLU A 238 10.33 10.89 -4.70
C GLU A 238 11.22 12.05 -4.25
N TRP A 239 12.06 11.75 -3.27
CA TRP A 239 13.16 12.63 -2.91
C TRP A 239 14.45 12.12 -3.57
N ARG A 240 14.97 12.90 -4.53
CA ARG A 240 16.22 12.61 -5.24
C ARG A 240 17.20 13.76 -5.04
N SER A 241 17.81 13.79 -3.86
CA SER A 241 18.75 14.83 -3.44
C SER A 241 20.00 14.98 -4.32
N ASP A 242 20.29 13.96 -5.13
CA ASP A 242 21.42 13.86 -6.05
C ASP A 242 21.09 14.28 -7.49
N ASN A 243 19.82 14.54 -7.81
CA ASN A 243 19.46 15.05 -9.12
C ASN A 243 19.99 16.47 -9.33
N ASP A 244 20.19 16.88 -10.58
CA ASP A 244 20.55 18.27 -10.88
C ASP A 244 19.36 19.24 -10.75
N VAL A 245 18.13 18.74 -10.95
CA VAL A 245 16.87 19.48 -10.86
C VAL A 245 15.87 18.64 -10.03
N ASN A 246 14.94 19.28 -9.32
CA ASN A 246 13.97 18.60 -8.44
C ASN A 246 14.63 17.82 -7.27
N ARG A 247 15.52 18.50 -6.53
CA ARG A 247 16.37 17.91 -5.48
C ARG A 247 15.69 17.79 -4.11
N TYR A 248 14.58 18.48 -3.90
CA TYR A 248 13.88 18.49 -2.61
C TYR A 248 12.78 17.43 -2.54
N ALA A 249 12.31 17.15 -1.33
CA ALA A 249 11.32 16.13 -1.07
C ALA A 249 10.05 16.37 -1.90
N GLY A 250 9.63 15.33 -2.63
CA GLY A 250 8.39 15.36 -3.40
C GLY A 250 8.42 16.16 -4.71
N GLN A 251 9.60 16.63 -5.14
CA GLN A 251 9.73 17.35 -6.42
C GLN A 251 9.91 16.43 -7.62
N HIS A 252 10.56 15.28 -7.44
CA HIS A 252 10.76 14.35 -8.54
C HIS A 252 9.52 13.47 -8.74
N ILE A 253 8.93 13.49 -9.93
CA ILE A 253 7.82 12.61 -10.29
C ILE A 253 8.40 11.36 -10.96
N ALA A 254 8.26 10.22 -10.29
CA ALA A 254 8.64 8.93 -10.82
C ALA A 254 7.40 8.21 -11.39
N PHE A 255 7.45 7.91 -12.69
CA PHE A 255 6.52 7.00 -13.34
C PHE A 255 6.95 5.56 -13.10
N ASN A 256 5.99 4.68 -12.77
CA ASN A 256 6.26 3.28 -12.47
C ASN A 256 5.77 2.36 -13.56
N ALA A 257 4.48 2.46 -13.88
CA ALA A 257 3.82 1.63 -14.86
C ALA A 257 2.43 2.19 -15.19
N PHE A 258 1.88 1.77 -16.31
CA PHE A 258 0.47 1.92 -16.63
C PHE A 258 -0.23 0.61 -16.29
N CYS A 259 -1.15 0.64 -15.34
CA CYS A 259 -1.69 -0.56 -14.69
C CYS A 259 -3.21 -0.61 -14.71
N PHE A 260 -3.77 -1.81 -14.77
CA PHE A 260 -5.11 -2.07 -14.27
C PHE A 260 -5.15 -1.85 -12.75
N ARG A 261 -6.22 -1.25 -12.25
CA ARG A 261 -6.50 -1.08 -10.82
C ARG A 261 -6.88 -2.40 -10.16
N PRO A 262 -6.57 -2.60 -8.86
CA PRO A 262 -7.19 -3.65 -8.07
C PRO A 262 -8.70 -3.66 -8.22
N GLY A 263 -9.29 -4.85 -8.33
CA GLY A 263 -10.71 -5.05 -8.64
C GLY A 263 -11.02 -5.17 -10.14
N SER A 264 -10.07 -4.86 -11.03
CA SER A 264 -10.21 -5.22 -12.45
C SER A 264 -10.24 -6.74 -12.61
N THR A 265 -10.99 -7.26 -13.57
CA THR A 265 -11.19 -8.71 -13.75
C THR A 265 -10.30 -9.29 -14.84
N VAL A 266 -9.71 -10.47 -14.60
CA VAL A 266 -8.96 -11.20 -15.63
C VAL A 266 -9.91 -12.01 -16.51
N ALA A 267 -9.56 -12.16 -17.79
CA ALA A 267 -10.40 -12.87 -18.75
C ALA A 267 -10.45 -14.40 -18.52
N SER A 268 -9.40 -14.98 -17.95
CA SER A 268 -9.29 -16.42 -17.70
C SER A 268 -8.50 -16.72 -16.44
N LEU A 269 -8.83 -17.80 -15.74
CA LEU A 269 -8.05 -18.35 -14.63
C LEU A 269 -7.57 -19.78 -14.94
N PRO A 270 -6.49 -20.25 -14.29
CA PRO A 270 -5.64 -19.52 -13.33
C PRO A 270 -4.66 -18.58 -14.03
N CYS A 271 -4.45 -17.39 -13.46
CA CYS A 271 -3.39 -16.46 -13.88
C CYS A 271 -2.26 -16.41 -12.84
N GLN A 272 -1.03 -16.27 -13.31
CA GLN A 272 0.16 -16.14 -12.45
C GLN A 272 0.85 -14.79 -12.69
N PHE A 273 1.21 -14.14 -11.59
CA PHE A 273 1.85 -12.84 -11.60
C PHE A 273 3.09 -12.85 -10.73
N GLN A 274 4.18 -12.30 -11.26
CA GLN A 274 5.36 -12.00 -10.47
C GLN A 274 5.15 -10.67 -9.74
N ILE A 275 5.50 -10.62 -8.46
CA ILE A 275 5.43 -9.39 -7.66
C ILE A 275 6.71 -8.57 -7.89
N GLY A 276 6.58 -7.46 -8.61
CA GLY A 276 7.66 -6.51 -8.86
C GLY A 276 7.81 -5.43 -7.78
N LYS A 277 8.61 -4.40 -8.10
CA LYS A 277 8.78 -3.23 -7.22
C LYS A 277 7.43 -2.62 -6.84
N TYR A 278 7.30 -2.22 -5.58
CA TYR A 278 6.08 -1.64 -5.01
C TYR A 278 4.86 -2.56 -5.03
N GLY A 279 5.05 -3.88 -5.10
CA GLY A 279 3.95 -4.85 -5.13
C GLY A 279 3.16 -4.86 -6.44
N ILE A 280 3.71 -4.27 -7.51
CA ILE A 280 3.06 -4.22 -8.82
C ILE A 280 3.19 -5.58 -9.50
N TRP A 281 2.10 -6.08 -10.06
CA TRP A 281 2.04 -7.38 -10.70
C TRP A 281 2.42 -7.32 -12.17
N LYS A 282 3.24 -8.27 -12.60
CA LYS A 282 3.57 -8.52 -14.01
C LYS A 282 3.20 -9.95 -14.35
N THR A 283 2.55 -10.14 -15.49
CA THR A 283 2.23 -11.50 -15.96
C THR A 283 3.50 -12.30 -16.13
N LYS A 284 3.55 -13.47 -15.52
CA LYS A 284 4.64 -14.40 -15.74
C LYS A 284 4.41 -15.07 -17.11
N SER A 285 5.27 -14.78 -18.09
CA SER A 285 5.19 -15.48 -19.38
C SER A 285 5.39 -16.97 -19.13
N PRO A 286 4.60 -17.87 -19.75
CA PRO A 286 4.91 -19.29 -19.71
C PRO A 286 6.27 -19.48 -20.39
N HIS A 287 7.23 -20.02 -19.66
CA HIS A 287 8.49 -20.50 -20.23
C HIS A 287 8.24 -21.72 -21.11
#